data_AF-A0A0F9G317-F1
#
_entry.id   AF-A0A0F9G317-F1
#
_cell.length_a   1.000
_cell.length_b   1.000
_cell.length_c   1.000
_cell.angle_alpha   90.00
_cell.angle_beta   90.00
_cell.angle_gamma   90.00
#
_symmetry.space_group_name_H-M   'P 1'
#
loop_
_entity.id
_entity.type
_entity.pdbx_description
1 polymer ?
#
loop_
_entity_poly.entity_id
_entity_poly.type
_entity_poly.pdbx_seq_one_letter_code
_entity_poly.pdbx_strand_id
1 'polypeptide(L)'
;MTIRALILGLLGAAFIAAAGYVNDGLIRNTFLVGNHFPISVFGLLILVVICVNPVLGLLHRWLRLRASELAVVVAMMLAACSIPSSGLMRTFTSTLVMPLQYDRIRPDWRAEGIIEYLPAELMPAEAREDPVVVDGYI
;
A
#
# COMPACT_ATOMS: atom_id res chain seq x y z
N MET A 1 9.73 17.69 16.93
CA MET A 1 8.78 16.56 16.83
C MET A 1 7.63 16.85 17.79
N THR A 2 6.39 16.96 17.33
CA THR A 2 5.20 17.17 18.19
C THR A 2 4.29 15.95 18.10
N ILE A 3 3.61 15.58 19.19
CA ILE A 3 2.62 14.48 19.18
C ILE A 3 1.53 14.74 18.13
N ARG A 4 1.17 16.01 17.92
CA ARG A 4 0.26 16.44 16.86
C ARG A 4 0.71 15.97 15.47
N ALA A 5 1.97 16.18 15.12
CA ALA A 5 2.49 15.75 13.82
C ALA A 5 2.44 14.23 13.65
N LEU A 6 2.70 13.48 14.73
CA LEU A 6 2.61 12.02 14.72
C LEU A 6 1.18 11.55 14.48
N ILE A 7 0.20 12.13 15.20
CA ILE A 7 -1.23 11.80 15.02
C ILE A 7 -1.68 12.13 13.59
N LEU A 8 -1.36 13.32 13.09
CA LEU A 8 -1.70 13.71 11.72
C LEU A 8 -1.02 12.81 10.68
N GLY A 9 0.22 12.39 10.92
CA GLY A 9 0.95 11.47 10.05
C GLY A 9 0.33 10.08 10.03
N LEU A 10 -0.09 9.55 11.20
CA LEU A 10 -0.81 8.28 11.29
C LEU A 10 -2.16 8.34 10.60
N LEU A 11 -2.92 9.43 10.80
CA LEU A 11 -4.19 9.63 10.10
C LEU A 11 -3.99 9.74 8.59
N GLY A 12 -2.95 10.44 8.14
CA GLY A 12 -2.57 10.53 6.73
C GLY A 12 -2.17 9.17 6.16
N ALA A 13 -1.39 8.38 6.88
CA ALA A 13 -1.01 7.03 6.47
C ALA A 13 -2.23 6.10 6.36
N ALA A 14 -3.13 6.13 7.36
CA ALA A 14 -4.38 5.38 7.33
C ALA A 14 -5.28 5.81 6.16
N PHE A 15 -5.35 7.12 5.89
CA PHE A 15 -6.06 7.65 4.72
C PHE A 15 -5.47 7.12 3.42
N ILE A 16 -4.15 7.13 3.22
CA ILE A 16 -3.52 6.60 2.01
C ILE A 16 -3.81 5.10 1.84
N ALA A 17 -3.74 4.32 2.92
CA ALA A 17 -4.06 2.90 2.87
C ALA A 17 -5.52 2.64 2.49
N ALA A 18 -6.47 3.30 3.15
CA ALA A 18 -7.89 3.10 2.92
C ALA A 18 -8.33 3.66 1.56
N ALA A 19 -7.92 4.88 1.22
CA ALA A 19 -8.24 5.51 -0.07
C ALA A 19 -7.60 4.74 -1.23
N GLY A 20 -6.37 4.24 -1.06
CA GLY A 20 -5.72 3.39 -2.04
C GLY A 20 -6.51 2.12 -2.31
N TYR A 21 -6.92 1.40 -1.25
CA TYR A 21 -7.75 0.20 -1.39
C TYR A 21 -9.09 0.47 -2.07
N VAL A 22 -9.81 1.52 -1.64
CA VAL A 22 -11.11 1.87 -2.22
C VAL A 22 -10.96 2.32 -3.68
N ASN A 23 -10.00 3.18 -4.00
CA ASN A 23 -9.80 3.70 -5.36
C ASN A 23 -9.36 2.60 -6.33
N ASP A 24 -8.39 1.77 -5.92
CA ASP A 24 -7.72 0.84 -6.81
C ASP A 24 -8.42 -0.52 -6.86
N GLY A 25 -8.89 -1.01 -5.70
CA GLY A 25 -9.52 -2.31 -5.56
C GLY A 25 -11.03 -2.31 -5.83
N LEU A 26 -11.75 -1.32 -5.29
CA LEU A 26 -13.22 -1.25 -5.43
C LEU A 26 -13.63 -0.48 -6.68
N ILE A 27 -13.17 0.77 -6.82
CA ILE A 27 -13.61 1.68 -7.89
C ILE A 27 -12.85 1.42 -9.20
N ARG A 28 -11.61 0.89 -9.13
CA ARG A 28 -10.73 0.60 -10.26
C ARG A 28 -10.39 1.83 -11.12
N ASN A 29 -10.20 2.97 -10.46
CA ASN A 29 -9.68 4.18 -11.10
C ASN A 29 -8.16 4.08 -11.35
N THR A 30 -7.59 5.12 -11.94
CA THR A 30 -6.12 5.29 -11.98
C THR A 30 -5.54 5.17 -10.58
N PHE A 31 -4.46 4.38 -10.46
CA PHE A 31 -3.80 4.08 -9.19
C PHE A 31 -3.46 5.32 -8.39
N LEU A 32 -3.94 5.37 -7.14
CA LEU A 32 -3.69 6.49 -6.23
C LEU A 32 -2.20 6.66 -5.93
N VAL A 33 -1.47 5.54 -5.88
CA VAL A 33 -0.01 5.47 -5.79
C VAL A 33 0.49 4.59 -6.94
N GLY A 34 0.55 5.19 -8.13
CA GLY A 34 0.90 4.51 -9.37
C GLY A 34 2.40 4.27 -9.58
N ASN A 35 3.26 5.11 -9.01
CA ASN A 35 4.69 5.18 -9.33
C ASN A 35 5.51 5.59 -8.10
N HIS A 36 6.85 5.59 -8.24
CA HIS A 36 7.82 6.01 -7.22
C HIS A 36 7.66 7.46 -6.73
N PHE A 37 6.91 8.28 -7.46
CA PHE A 37 6.56 9.64 -7.06
C PHE A 37 5.06 9.71 -6.72
N PRO A 38 4.66 9.59 -5.44
CA PRO A 38 3.25 9.57 -5.05
C PRO A 38 2.61 10.95 -5.21
N ILE A 39 2.07 11.21 -6.41
CA ILE A 39 1.43 12.49 -6.75
C ILE A 39 0.30 12.83 -5.77
N SER A 40 -0.43 11.83 -5.27
CA SER A 40 -1.48 11.99 -4.27
C SER A 40 -0.97 12.62 -2.96
N VAL A 41 0.19 12.20 -2.45
CA VAL A 41 0.77 12.73 -1.21
C VAL A 41 1.28 14.16 -1.42
N PHE A 42 2.03 14.40 -2.49
CA PHE A 42 2.56 15.74 -2.78
C PHE A 42 1.44 16.73 -3.14
N GLY A 43 0.44 16.29 -3.89
CA GLY A 43 -0.76 17.07 -4.20
C GLY A 43 -1.50 17.45 -2.91
N LEU A 44 -1.71 16.49 -2.00
CA LEU A 44 -2.33 16.76 -0.71
C LEU A 44 -1.47 17.72 0.14
N LEU A 45 -0.14 17.56 0.15
CA LEU A 45 0.75 18.50 0.83
C LEU A 45 0.59 19.93 0.30
N ILE A 46 0.56 20.12 -1.01
CA ILE A 46 0.37 21.44 -1.63
C ILE A 46 -0.98 22.03 -1.20
N LEU A 47 -2.06 21.25 -1.26
CA LEU A 47 -3.38 21.68 -0.81
C LEU A 47 -3.40 22.04 0.68
N VAL A 48 -2.71 21.26 1.52
CA VAL A 48 -2.60 21.54 2.95
C VAL A 48 -1.83 22.83 3.19
N VAL A 49 -0.73 23.07 2.47
CA VAL A 49 0.11 24.27 2.67
C VAL A 49 -0.57 25.54 2.16
N ILE A 50 -1.26 25.49 1.02
CA ILE A 50 -1.86 26.67 0.38
C ILE A 50 -3.27 26.97 0.92
N CYS A 51 -4.07 25.95 1.19
CA CYS A 51 -5.46 26.13 1.60
C CYS A 51 -5.64 25.91 3.10
N VAL A 52 -5.23 24.75 3.62
CA VAL A 52 -5.57 24.37 5.01
C VAL A 52 -4.76 25.16 6.03
N ASN A 53 -3.44 25.28 5.85
CA ASN A 53 -2.54 25.87 6.84
C ASN A 53 -2.79 27.38 7.04
N PRO A 54 -3.07 28.19 5.99
CA PRO A 54 -3.46 29.59 6.17
C PRO A 54 -4.80 29.72 6.89
N VAL A 55 -5.80 28.90 6.54
CA VAL A 55 -7.11 28.89 7.21
C VAL A 55 -6.97 28.53 8.69
N LEU A 56 -6.17 27.52 9.02
CA LEU A 56 -5.86 27.18 10.41
C LEU A 56 -5.17 28.35 11.15
N GLY A 57 -4.27 29.06 10.47
CA GLY A 57 -3.60 30.24 10.99
C GLY A 57 -4.53 31.43 11.22
N LEU A 58 -5.54 31.61 10.36
CA LEU A 58 -6.58 32.62 10.50
C LEU A 58 -7.52 32.31 11.66
N LEU A 59 -7.86 31.03 11.86
CA LEU A 59 -8.73 30.61 12.96
C LEU A 59 -8.03 30.76 14.31
N HIS A 60 -6.81 30.23 14.45
CA HIS A 60 -6.02 30.42 15.66
C HIS A 60 -4.54 30.09 15.43
N ARG A 61 -3.62 30.98 15.87
CA ARG A 61 -2.17 30.88 15.59
C ARG A 61 -1.52 29.56 16.01
N TRP A 62 -2.01 28.92 17.08
CA TRP A 62 -1.53 27.61 17.55
C TRP A 62 -1.84 26.43 16.61
N LEU A 63 -2.89 26.51 15.77
CA LEU A 63 -3.28 25.42 14.86
C LEU A 63 -2.40 25.38 13.61
N ARG A 64 -1.70 26.49 13.32
CA ARG A 64 -0.79 26.57 12.18
C ARG A 64 0.28 25.48 12.30
N LEU A 65 0.41 24.72 11.22
CA LEU A 65 1.38 23.65 11.08
C LEU A 65 2.74 24.25 10.71
N ARG A 66 3.77 23.82 11.44
CA ARG A 66 5.16 24.17 11.16
C ARG A 66 5.69 23.29 10.03
N ALA A 67 6.71 23.79 9.31
CA ALA A 67 7.37 23.03 8.25
C ALA A 67 7.90 21.66 8.75
N SER A 68 8.43 21.62 9.97
CA SER A 68 8.91 20.38 10.59
C SER A 68 7.79 19.39 10.92
N GLU A 69 6.58 19.86 11.21
CA GLU A 69 5.43 18.97 11.43
C GLU A 69 4.92 18.40 10.12
N LEU A 70 4.84 19.24 9.08
CA LEU A 70 4.47 18.83 7.73
C LEU A 70 5.46 17.81 7.17
N ALA A 71 6.76 18.00 7.37
CA ALA A 71 7.79 17.06 6.94
C ALA A 71 7.60 15.67 7.56
N VAL A 72 7.25 15.60 8.85
CA VAL A 72 6.95 14.33 9.54
C VAL A 72 5.69 13.68 8.97
N VAL A 73 4.61 14.44 8.82
CA VAL A 73 3.35 13.94 8.26
C VAL A 73 3.57 13.36 6.86
N VAL A 74 4.27 14.09 6.00
CA VAL A 74 4.59 13.66 4.63
C VAL A 74 5.48 12.43 4.63
N ALA A 75 6.53 12.40 5.45
CA ALA A 75 7.40 11.23 5.55
C ALA A 75 6.63 9.96 5.93
N MET A 76 5.70 10.07 6.89
CA MET A 76 4.85 8.94 7.29
C MET A 76 3.89 8.50 6.19
N MET A 77 3.28 9.46 5.47
CA MET A 77 2.42 9.15 4.33
C MET A 77 3.19 8.48 3.18
N LEU A 78 4.39 8.96 2.86
CA LEU A 78 5.26 8.37 1.84
C LEU A 78 5.69 6.96 2.23
N ALA A 79 6.00 6.71 3.50
CA ALA A 79 6.27 5.36 3.98
C ALA A 79 5.05 4.45 3.77
N ALA A 80 3.84 4.94 4.06
CA ALA A 80 2.60 4.18 3.84
C ALA A 80 2.36 3.86 2.36
N CYS A 81 2.76 4.72 1.42
CA CYS A 81 2.65 4.48 -0.03
C CYS A 81 3.37 3.22 -0.53
N SER A 82 4.33 2.68 0.22
CA SER A 82 5.07 1.47 -0.18
C SER A 82 4.23 0.19 -0.14
N ILE A 83 3.07 0.21 0.53
CA ILE A 83 2.24 -0.98 0.76
C ILE A 83 1.07 -1.09 -0.23
N PRO A 84 0.16 -0.10 -0.34
CA PRO A 84 -1.04 -0.23 -1.16
C PRO A 84 -0.73 -0.01 -2.64
N SER A 85 -1.75 -0.20 -3.49
CA SER A 85 -1.71 0.20 -4.90
C SER A 85 -0.62 -0.54 -5.68
N SER A 86 0.33 0.19 -6.26
CA SER A 86 1.51 -0.34 -6.97
C SER A 86 2.65 -0.77 -6.05
N GLY A 87 2.47 -0.67 -4.73
CA GLY A 87 3.43 -1.11 -3.73
C GLY A 87 3.42 -2.63 -3.53
N LEU A 88 3.86 -3.05 -2.34
CA LEU A 88 3.98 -4.47 -1.95
C LEU A 88 2.74 -5.29 -2.30
N MET A 89 1.54 -4.78 -2.00
CA MET A 89 0.29 -5.53 -2.16
C MET A 89 -0.09 -5.82 -3.62
N ARG A 90 0.50 -5.13 -4.62
CA ARG A 90 0.24 -5.46 -6.03
C ARG A 90 0.72 -6.86 -6.39
N THR A 91 1.90 -7.22 -5.92
CA THR A 91 2.59 -8.44 -6.34
C THR A 91 2.66 -9.48 -5.24
N PHE A 92 2.54 -9.08 -3.97
CA PHE A 92 2.74 -9.96 -2.84
C PHE A 92 1.83 -11.20 -2.87
N THR A 93 0.52 -11.00 -3.01
CA THR A 93 -0.44 -12.12 -3.04
C THR A 93 -0.23 -13.02 -4.26
N SER A 94 -0.06 -12.45 -5.46
CA SER A 94 0.19 -13.25 -6.67
C SER A 94 1.52 -14.01 -6.59
N THR A 95 2.58 -13.40 -6.04
CA THR A 95 3.88 -14.04 -5.88
C THR A 95 3.83 -15.23 -4.92
N LEU A 96 3.00 -15.14 -3.86
CA LEU A 96 2.80 -16.28 -2.95
C LEU A 96 2.09 -17.46 -3.63
N VAL A 97 1.16 -17.20 -4.55
CA VAL A 97 0.39 -18.23 -5.26
C VAL A 97 1.12 -18.78 -6.50
N MET A 98 2.07 -18.01 -7.05
CA MET A 98 2.82 -18.35 -8.26
C MET A 98 3.37 -19.79 -8.30
N PRO A 99 4.01 -20.32 -7.25
CA PRO A 99 4.58 -21.68 -7.31
C PRO A 99 3.51 -22.75 -7.53
N LEU A 100 2.38 -22.66 -6.81
CA LEU A 100 1.26 -23.60 -6.96
C LEU A 100 0.64 -23.54 -8.37
N GLN A 101 0.48 -22.32 -8.90
CA GLN A 101 -0.02 -22.17 -10.27
C GLN A 101 0.96 -22.74 -11.30
N TYR A 102 2.26 -22.57 -11.09
CA TYR A 102 3.28 -23.07 -12.01
C TYR A 102 3.34 -24.60 -11.97
N ASP A 103 3.26 -25.23 -10.79
CA ASP A 103 3.15 -26.68 -10.68
C ASP A 103 1.91 -27.24 -11.40
N ARG A 104 0.80 -26.51 -11.37
CA ARG A 104 -0.45 -26.87 -12.08
C ARG A 104 -0.30 -26.84 -13.60
N ILE A 105 0.32 -25.79 -14.15
CA ILE A 105 0.34 -25.54 -15.61
C ILE A 105 1.63 -25.98 -16.31
N ARG A 106 2.74 -26.19 -15.58
CA ARG A 106 4.06 -26.51 -16.14
C ARG A 106 4.44 -27.96 -15.84
N PRO A 107 4.44 -28.86 -16.86
CA PRO A 107 4.79 -30.26 -16.67
C PRO A 107 6.21 -30.48 -16.14
N ASP A 108 7.15 -29.60 -16.50
CA ASP A 108 8.54 -29.61 -16.03
C ASP A 108 8.64 -29.33 -14.52
N TRP A 109 7.84 -28.41 -13.99
CA TRP A 109 7.82 -28.12 -12.55
C TRP A 109 7.32 -29.31 -11.73
N ARG A 110 6.26 -29.95 -12.23
CA ARG A 110 5.68 -31.14 -11.60
C ARG A 110 6.62 -32.34 -11.68
N ALA A 111 7.30 -32.52 -12.81
CA ALA A 111 8.23 -33.63 -12.99
C ALA A 111 9.44 -33.53 -12.03
N GLU A 112 9.90 -32.32 -11.74
CA GLU A 112 11.00 -32.06 -10.81
C GLU A 112 10.55 -31.99 -9.34
N GLY A 113 9.25 -32.06 -9.04
CA GLY A 113 8.73 -32.04 -7.67
C GLY A 113 9.04 -30.75 -6.91
N ILE A 114 9.06 -29.60 -7.60
CA ILE A 114 9.58 -28.33 -7.03
C ILE A 114 8.85 -27.92 -5.73
N ILE A 115 7.53 -28.18 -5.67
CA ILE A 115 6.69 -27.89 -4.51
C ILE A 115 7.10 -28.71 -3.28
N GLU A 116 7.62 -29.92 -3.47
CA GLU A 116 7.98 -30.84 -2.37
C GLU A 116 9.22 -30.38 -1.59
N TYR A 117 10.08 -29.54 -2.19
CA TYR A 117 11.26 -28.97 -1.52
C TYR A 117 10.95 -27.81 -0.58
N LEU A 118 9.73 -27.26 -0.65
CA LEU A 118 9.33 -26.08 0.08
C LEU A 118 8.49 -26.48 1.29
N PRO A 119 8.75 -25.89 2.47
CA PRO A 119 7.93 -26.15 3.65
C PRO A 119 6.48 -25.68 3.42
N ALA A 120 5.52 -26.52 3.79
CA ALA A 120 4.09 -26.27 3.56
C ALA A 120 3.62 -24.98 4.25
N GLU A 121 4.25 -24.58 5.34
CA GLU A 121 3.94 -23.36 6.10
C GLU A 121 4.26 -22.06 5.33
N LEU A 122 5.14 -22.13 4.33
CA LEU A 122 5.47 -21.00 3.47
C LEU A 122 4.54 -20.92 2.25
N MET A 123 3.63 -21.88 2.07
CA MET A 123 2.72 -21.94 0.94
C MET A 123 1.30 -21.48 1.29
N PRO A 124 0.58 -20.90 0.32
CA PRO A 124 -0.86 -20.71 0.46
C PRO A 124 -1.56 -22.04 0.75
N ALA A 125 -2.54 -22.02 1.66
CA ALA A 125 -3.36 -23.18 2.01
C ALA A 125 -2.57 -24.47 2.36
N GLU A 126 -1.37 -24.34 2.95
CA GLU A 126 -0.49 -25.47 3.29
C GLU A 126 -0.17 -26.36 2.07
N ALA A 127 0.09 -25.73 0.92
CA ALA A 127 0.36 -26.41 -0.36
C ALA A 127 -0.82 -27.20 -0.94
N ARG A 128 -2.04 -27.03 -0.42
CA ARG A 128 -3.25 -27.63 -1.00
C ARG A 128 -3.74 -26.79 -2.18
N GLU A 129 -4.14 -27.46 -3.25
CA GLU A 129 -4.87 -26.81 -4.35
C GLU A 129 -6.26 -26.38 -3.85
N ASP A 130 -6.37 -25.10 -3.47
CA ASP A 130 -7.65 -24.44 -3.24
C ASP A 130 -7.99 -23.60 -4.49
N PRO A 131 -9.05 -23.93 -5.25
CA PRO A 131 -9.41 -23.19 -6.46
C PRO A 131 -9.71 -21.72 -6.17
N VAL A 132 -10.18 -21.35 -4.98
CA VAL A 132 -10.41 -19.94 -4.60
C VAL A 132 -9.09 -19.16 -4.53
N VAL A 133 -8.02 -19.82 -4.09
CA VAL A 133 -6.69 -19.20 -3.93
C VAL A 133 -5.92 -19.23 -5.24
N VAL A 134 -5.96 -20.37 -5.96
CA VAL A 134 -5.19 -20.61 -7.17
C VAL A 134 -5.79 -19.90 -8.39
N ASP A 135 -7.12 -19.88 -8.52
CA ASP A 135 -7.78 -19.21 -9.65
C ASP A 135 -7.81 -17.68 -9.49
N GLY A 136 -7.47 -17.17 -8.30
CA GLY A 136 -7.25 -15.74 -8.04
C GLY A 136 -5.90 -15.21 -8.56
N TYR A 137 -5.05 -16.07 -9.12
CA TYR A 137 -3.79 -15.71 -9.76
C TYR A 137 -4.06 -15.09 -11.15
N ILE A 138 -3.88 -13.77 -11.26
CA ILE A 138 -4.04 -12.98 -12.49
C ILE A 138 -2.68 -12.41 -12.91
#